data_AF-A0A4V2G6I7-F1
#
_entry.id   AF-A0A4V2G6I7-F1
#
_cell.length_a   1.000
_cell.length_b   1.000
_cell.length_c   1.000
_cell.angle_alpha   90.00
_cell.angle_beta   90.00
_cell.angle_gamma   90.00
#
_symmetry.space_group_name_H-M   'P 1'
#
loop_
_entity.id
_entity.type
_entity.pdbx_description
1 polymer ?
#
loop_
_entity_poly.entity_id
_entity_poly.type
_entity_poly.pdbx_seq_one_letter_code
_entity_poly.pdbx_strand_id
1 'polypeptide(L)'
;MTATPHSRTADAVVRAAGYYGARSVLPTVYALEIDNGIITGHRLPVAPDRLAADAIGDTLAEMIPAARRVPVDGDLAAYVVILPAQRIVLAADGTGAVHHIELQGAPGETPNRDQWRAISDGLTAMINATMR
;
A
#
# COMPACT_ATOMS: atom_id res chain seq x y z
N MET A 1 -20.70 -5.47 -22.54
CA MET A 1 -20.27 -5.47 -21.13
C MET A 1 -18.89 -4.85 -21.04
N THR A 2 -18.82 -3.53 -20.88
CA THR A 2 -17.57 -2.78 -20.70
C THR A 2 -17.29 -2.69 -19.21
N ALA A 3 -16.50 -3.63 -18.69
CA ALA A 3 -15.87 -3.43 -17.39
C ALA A 3 -14.93 -2.24 -17.54
N THR A 4 -15.23 -1.15 -16.85
CA THR A 4 -14.37 0.02 -16.76
C THR A 4 -12.97 -0.44 -16.31
N PRO A 5 -11.87 0.06 -16.90
CA PRO A 5 -10.49 -0.39 -16.61
C PRO A 5 -10.13 -0.41 -15.10
N HIS A 6 -10.85 0.36 -14.29
CA HIS A 6 -10.63 0.52 -12.86
C HIS A 6 -11.01 -0.73 -12.05
N SER A 7 -12.04 -1.50 -12.46
CA SER A 7 -12.44 -2.73 -11.76
C SER A 7 -11.41 -3.86 -11.93
N ARG A 8 -10.74 -3.95 -13.08
CA ARG A 8 -9.67 -4.94 -13.30
C ARG A 8 -8.40 -4.58 -12.54
N THR A 9 -8.14 -3.29 -12.34
CA THR A 9 -6.95 -2.79 -11.63
C THR A 9 -7.08 -2.99 -10.13
N ALA A 10 -8.24 -2.68 -9.53
CA ALA A 10 -8.48 -2.88 -8.09
C ALA A 10 -8.34 -4.36 -7.65
N ASP A 11 -8.97 -5.29 -8.36
CA ASP A 11 -8.86 -6.73 -8.05
C ASP A 11 -7.40 -7.23 -8.18
N ALA A 12 -6.66 -6.72 -9.18
CA ALA A 12 -5.27 -7.08 -9.37
C ALA A 12 -4.39 -6.51 -8.26
N VAL A 13 -4.59 -5.25 -7.86
CA VAL A 13 -3.92 -4.61 -6.73
C VAL A 13 -4.17 -5.37 -5.44
N VAL A 14 -5.43 -5.74 -5.14
CA VAL A 14 -5.77 -6.51 -3.93
C VAL A 14 -5.06 -7.86 -3.91
N ARG A 15 -5.07 -8.60 -5.03
CA ARG A 15 -4.36 -9.88 -5.13
C ARG A 15 -2.84 -9.72 -4.97
N ALA A 16 -2.25 -8.72 -5.60
CA ALA A 16 -0.82 -8.46 -5.50
C ALA A 16 -0.43 -8.04 -4.07
N ALA A 17 -1.18 -7.12 -3.47
CA ALA A 17 -1.00 -6.68 -2.09
C ALA A 17 -1.10 -7.86 -1.10
N GLY A 18 -2.09 -8.75 -1.27
CA GLY A 18 -2.19 -9.99 -0.50
C GLY A 18 -1.00 -10.93 -0.71
N TYR A 19 -0.51 -11.08 -1.96
CA TYR A 19 0.67 -11.88 -2.28
C TYR A 19 1.93 -11.40 -1.58
N TYR A 20 2.21 -10.09 -1.60
CA TYR A 20 3.34 -9.46 -0.92
C TYR A 20 3.17 -9.49 0.59
N GLY A 21 1.94 -9.27 1.07
CA GLY A 21 1.56 -9.33 2.47
C GLY A 21 1.89 -10.68 3.11
N ALA A 22 1.47 -11.77 2.45
CA ALA A 22 1.70 -13.14 2.95
C ALA A 22 3.18 -13.54 3.04
N ARG A 23 4.09 -12.80 2.39
CA ARG A 23 5.54 -13.08 2.35
C ARG A 23 6.37 -12.12 3.20
N SER A 24 5.75 -11.06 3.71
CA SER A 24 6.45 -10.04 4.48
C SER A 24 6.51 -10.43 5.95
N VAL A 25 7.72 -10.46 6.50
CA VAL A 25 7.96 -10.75 7.93
C VAL A 25 8.19 -9.49 8.76
N LEU A 26 8.39 -8.34 8.11
CA LEU A 26 8.59 -7.04 8.74
C LEU A 26 7.64 -5.99 8.12
N PRO A 27 7.25 -4.95 8.90
CA PRO A 27 6.56 -3.79 8.36
C PRO A 27 7.26 -3.25 7.12
N THR A 28 6.51 -3.05 6.02
CA THR A 28 7.08 -2.69 4.72
C THR A 28 6.10 -1.85 3.91
N VAL A 29 6.62 -0.94 3.08
CA VAL A 29 5.84 -0.22 2.07
C VAL A 29 6.32 -0.62 0.67
N TYR A 30 5.39 -0.83 -0.25
CA TYR A 30 5.62 -1.10 -1.67
C TYR A 30 4.95 -0.03 -2.54
N ALA A 31 5.59 0.33 -3.65
CA ALA A 31 4.92 0.87 -4.81
C ALA A 31 4.59 -0.29 -5.76
N LEU A 32 3.32 -0.44 -6.13
CA LEU A 32 2.88 -1.41 -7.13
C LEU A 32 2.78 -0.71 -8.47
N GLU A 33 3.51 -1.22 -9.45
CA GLU A 33 3.47 -0.81 -10.84
C GLU A 33 2.66 -1.82 -11.65
N ILE A 34 1.92 -1.36 -12.64
CA ILE A 34 1.27 -2.21 -13.63
C ILE A 34 1.83 -1.94 -15.03
N ASP A 35 2.35 -2.98 -15.65
CA ASP A 35 2.73 -2.96 -17.07
C ASP A 35 2.12 -4.17 -17.77
N ASN A 36 1.41 -3.95 -18.88
CA ASN A 36 0.77 -5.00 -19.67
C ASN A 36 -0.04 -6.04 -18.87
N GLY A 37 -0.65 -5.61 -17.75
CA GLY A 37 -1.43 -6.46 -16.85
C GLY A 37 -0.62 -7.25 -15.82
N ILE A 38 0.70 -7.08 -15.79
CA ILE A 38 1.60 -7.63 -14.78
C ILE A 38 1.79 -6.59 -13.69
N ILE A 39 1.58 -6.99 -12.42
CA ILE A 39 1.86 -6.13 -11.28
C ILE A 39 3.23 -6.47 -10.70
N THR A 40 4.08 -5.46 -10.59
CA THR A 40 5.41 -5.55 -9.98
C THR A 40 5.48 -4.65 -8.75
N GLY A 41 5.92 -5.20 -7.63
CA GLY A 41 6.09 -4.47 -6.37
C GLY A 41 7.52 -4.02 -6.15
N HIS A 42 7.71 -2.72 -5.99
CA HIS A 42 8.98 -2.07 -5.65
C HIS A 42 8.98 -1.69 -4.18
N ARG A 43 9.87 -2.29 -3.39
CA ARG A 43 9.97 -1.99 -1.96
C ARG A 43 10.54 -0.58 -1.77
N LEU A 44 9.84 0.24 -0.99
CA LEU A 44 10.33 1.58 -0.64
C LEU A 44 11.30 1.51 0.56
N PRO A 45 12.35 2.35 0.59
CA PRO A 45 13.30 2.38 1.68
C PRO A 45 12.67 3.07 2.90
N VAL A 46 12.19 2.26 3.84
CA VAL A 46 11.64 2.71 5.13
C VAL A 46 12.09 1.77 6.22
N ALA A 47 12.54 2.33 7.33
CA ALA A 47 12.95 1.54 8.49
C ALA A 47 11.69 0.92 9.14
N PRO A 48 11.63 -0.41 9.37
CA PRO A 48 10.40 -1.07 9.83
C PRO A 48 9.87 -0.56 11.17
N ASP A 49 10.74 -0.11 12.06
CA ASP A 49 10.43 0.52 13.34
C ASP A 49 9.66 1.84 13.19
N ARG A 50 9.86 2.57 12.08
CA ARG A 50 9.11 3.79 11.77
C ARG A 50 7.68 3.52 11.29
N LEU A 51 7.41 2.30 10.86
CA LEU A 51 6.05 1.83 10.54
C LEU A 51 5.34 1.24 11.76
N ALA A 52 5.87 1.45 12.96
CA ALA A 52 5.16 1.20 14.20
C ALA A 52 3.95 2.12 14.32
N ALA A 53 2.98 1.66 15.11
CA ALA A 53 1.60 2.12 15.02
C ALA A 53 1.41 3.61 15.40
N ASP A 54 2.30 4.17 16.21
CA ASP A 54 2.33 5.56 16.66
C ASP A 54 3.01 6.54 15.69
N ALA A 55 3.89 6.07 14.80
CA ALA A 55 4.66 6.91 13.88
C ALA A 55 4.32 6.69 12.39
N ILE A 56 3.44 5.73 12.08
CA ILE A 56 3.20 5.29 10.71
C ILE A 56 2.62 6.38 9.80
N GLY A 57 1.69 7.21 10.30
CA GLY A 57 1.10 8.28 9.50
C GLY A 57 2.13 9.32 9.04
N ASP A 58 2.91 9.83 10.00
CA ASP A 58 3.98 10.80 9.74
C ASP A 58 5.07 10.20 8.83
N THR A 59 5.42 8.94 9.07
CA THR A 59 6.38 8.22 8.23
C THR A 59 5.90 8.11 6.78
N LEU A 60 4.63 7.77 6.54
CA LEU A 60 4.06 7.73 5.18
C LEU A 60 4.05 9.12 4.52
N ALA A 61 3.75 10.18 5.29
CA ALA A 61 3.80 11.55 4.78
C ALA A 61 5.24 11.97 4.40
N GLU A 62 6.24 11.63 5.20
CA GLU A 62 7.66 11.88 4.89
C GLU A 62 8.14 11.11 3.66
N MET A 63 7.47 10.01 3.29
CA MET A 63 7.80 9.22 2.11
C MET A 63 7.30 9.84 0.80
N ILE A 64 6.47 10.88 0.83
CA ILE A 64 5.93 11.53 -0.38
C ILE A 64 7.03 11.95 -1.39
N PRO A 65 8.16 12.57 -0.99
CA PRO A 65 9.23 12.91 -1.93
C PRO A 65 9.92 11.68 -2.53
N ALA A 66 10.01 10.58 -1.78
CA ALA A 66 10.58 9.32 -2.26
C ALA A 66 9.62 8.60 -3.22
N ALA A 67 8.32 8.61 -2.92
CA ALA A 67 7.23 8.13 -3.77
C ALA A 67 7.25 8.78 -5.16
N ARG A 68 7.46 10.10 -5.24
CA ARG A 68 7.62 10.83 -6.52
C ARG A 68 8.83 10.42 -7.34
N ARG A 69 9.81 9.74 -6.74
CA ARG A 69 11.09 9.36 -7.36
C ARG A 69 11.16 7.88 -7.67
N VAL A 70 10.13 7.09 -7.38
CA VAL A 70 10.12 5.67 -7.74
C VAL A 70 10.16 5.59 -9.27
N PRO A 71 11.23 5.04 -9.85
CA PRO A 71 11.24 4.77 -11.28
C PRO A 71 10.29 3.62 -11.51
N VAL A 72 9.09 3.94 -11.98
CA VAL A 72 8.15 2.95 -12.51
C VAL A 72 8.35 2.95 -14.02
N ASP A 73 8.68 1.79 -14.59
CA ASP A 73 8.85 1.64 -16.05
C ASP A 73 7.46 1.62 -16.75
N GLY A 74 6.40 1.34 -15.99
CA GLY A 74 4.97 1.41 -16.33
C GLY A 74 4.15 2.32 -15.40
N ASP A 75 2.83 2.14 -15.40
CA ASP A 75 1.92 3.00 -14.64
C ASP A 75 1.91 2.62 -13.15
N LEU A 76 1.96 3.62 -12.26
CA LEU A 76 1.76 3.38 -10.83
C LEU A 76 0.33 2.91 -10.57
N ALA A 77 0.17 1.69 -10.07
CA ALA A 77 -1.12 1.09 -9.76
C ALA A 77 -1.58 1.42 -8.33
N ALA A 78 -0.68 1.31 -7.34
CA ALA A 78 -0.99 1.54 -5.94
C ALA A 78 0.24 1.77 -5.06
N TYR A 79 0.06 2.38 -3.89
CA TYR A 79 0.96 2.22 -2.75
C TYR A 79 0.37 1.24 -1.75
N VAL A 80 1.22 0.40 -1.17
CA VAL A 80 0.81 -0.64 -0.24
C VAL A 80 1.64 -0.54 1.02
N VAL A 81 1.00 -0.53 2.19
CA VAL A 81 1.66 -0.77 3.47
C VAL A 81 1.25 -2.13 4.01
N ILE A 82 2.25 -2.86 4.50
CA ILE A 82 2.09 -4.20 5.04
C ILE A 82 2.52 -4.14 6.49
N LEU A 83 1.64 -4.61 7.37
CA LEU A 83 1.84 -4.65 8.81
C LEU A 83 1.65 -6.11 9.28
N PRO A 84 2.70 -6.95 9.19
CA PRO A 84 2.57 -8.39 9.41
C PRO A 84 2.10 -8.76 10.81
N ALA A 85 2.55 -8.02 11.83
CA ALA A 85 2.16 -8.26 13.22
C ALA A 85 0.67 -7.97 13.47
N GLN A 86 0.13 -6.97 12.79
CA GLN A 86 -1.30 -6.60 12.81
C GLN A 86 -2.12 -7.42 11.81
N ARG A 87 -1.46 -8.22 10.94
CA ARG A 87 -2.07 -9.07 9.92
C ARG A 87 -2.90 -8.29 8.90
N ILE A 88 -2.49 -7.07 8.61
CA ILE A 88 -3.20 -6.20 7.67
C ILE A 88 -2.28 -5.74 6.55
N VAL A 89 -2.91 -5.53 5.41
CA VAL A 89 -2.35 -4.81 4.28
C VAL A 89 -3.35 -3.74 3.90
N LEU A 90 -2.87 -2.52 3.72
CA LEU A 90 -3.64 -1.45 3.10
C LEU A 90 -3.02 -1.09 1.77
N ALA A 91 -3.86 -0.96 0.74
CA ALA A 91 -3.45 -0.54 -0.59
C ALA A 91 -4.26 0.69 -1.02
N ALA A 92 -3.60 1.81 -1.29
CA ALA A 92 -4.23 2.96 -1.92
C ALA A 92 -3.95 2.93 -3.43
N ASP A 93 -5.00 2.79 -4.24
CA ASP A 93 -4.87 2.71 -5.69
C ASP A 93 -4.97 4.09 -6.37
N GLY A 94 -4.68 4.13 -7.67
CA GLY A 94 -4.77 5.35 -8.49
C GLY A 94 -6.15 6.02 -8.57
N THR A 95 -7.20 5.40 -8.02
CA THR A 95 -8.55 6.00 -7.94
C THR A 95 -8.78 6.77 -6.64
N GLY A 96 -7.83 6.68 -5.70
CA GLY A 96 -7.96 7.21 -4.34
C GLY A 96 -8.72 6.27 -3.39
N ALA A 97 -9.05 5.06 -3.83
CA ALA A 97 -9.66 4.05 -2.97
C ALA A 97 -8.58 3.37 -2.11
N VAL A 98 -8.87 3.19 -0.82
CA VAL A 98 -8.03 2.42 0.11
C VAL A 98 -8.68 1.06 0.34
N HIS A 99 -7.97 0.00 -0.03
CA HIS A 99 -8.37 -1.39 0.15
C HIS A 99 -7.78 -1.94 1.43
N HIS A 100 -8.61 -2.48 2.30
CA HIS A 100 -8.19 -3.20 3.50
C HIS A 100 -8.20 -4.71 3.23
N ILE A 101 -7.07 -5.37 3.51
CA ILE A 101 -6.87 -6.78 3.23
C ILE A 101 -6.32 -7.45 4.49
N GLU A 102 -7.09 -8.41 5.02
CA GLU A 102 -6.66 -9.23 6.16
C GLU A 102 -5.80 -10.40 5.70
N LEU A 103 -4.68 -10.64 6.39
CA LEU A 103 -3.77 -11.75 6.14
C LEU A 103 -4.21 -12.99 6.94
N GLN A 104 -4.15 -14.17 6.31
CA GLN A 104 -4.61 -15.41 6.95
C GLN A 104 -3.77 -15.85 8.16
N GLY A 105 -4.46 -16.27 9.23
CA GLY A 105 -4.01 -17.04 10.39
C GLY A 105 -4.36 -16.36 11.72
N ALA A 106 -3.60 -16.57 12.80
CA ALA A 106 -3.97 -16.04 14.13
C ALA A 106 -4.13 -14.51 14.12
N PRO A 107 -5.16 -13.95 14.81
CA PRO A 107 -5.40 -12.52 14.83
C PRO A 107 -4.22 -11.77 15.44
N GLY A 108 -3.79 -10.71 14.73
CA GLY A 108 -2.82 -9.75 15.23
C GLY A 108 -3.49 -8.70 16.12
N GLU A 109 -2.68 -7.78 16.65
CA GLU A 109 -3.22 -6.59 17.28
C GLU A 109 -3.89 -5.71 16.22
N THR A 110 -5.20 -5.46 16.36
CA THR A 110 -5.91 -4.58 15.42
C THR A 110 -5.49 -3.13 15.67
N PRO A 111 -5.14 -2.36 14.63
CA PRO A 111 -4.90 -0.93 14.83
C PRO A 111 -6.13 -0.27 15.42
N ASN A 112 -5.91 0.68 16.32
CA ASN A 112 -7.00 1.52 16.81
C ASN A 112 -7.50 2.45 15.69
N ARG A 113 -8.62 3.13 15.95
CA ARG A 113 -9.27 4.00 14.97
C ARG A 113 -8.36 5.10 14.43
N ASP A 114 -7.54 5.71 15.28
CA ASP A 114 -6.67 6.82 14.89
C ASP A 114 -5.52 6.32 14.02
N GLN A 115 -5.01 5.13 14.29
CA GLN A 115 -4.00 4.46 13.47
C GLN A 115 -4.54 4.12 12.09
N TRP A 116 -5.75 3.53 12.01
CA TRP A 116 -6.42 3.27 10.73
C TRP A 116 -6.54 4.53 9.87
N ARG A 117 -6.94 5.63 10.50
CA ARG A 117 -7.08 6.91 9.84
C ARG A 117 -5.73 7.45 9.36
N ALA A 118 -4.72 7.47 10.24
CA ALA A 118 -3.39 7.97 9.91
C ALA A 118 -2.74 7.20 8.75
N ILE A 119 -2.89 5.87 8.71
CA ILE A 119 -2.38 5.04 7.62
C ILE A 119 -3.11 5.35 6.30
N SER A 120 -4.43 5.40 6.34
CA SER A 120 -5.26 5.67 5.15
C SER A 120 -4.98 7.06 4.58
N ASP A 121 -4.90 8.07 5.44
CA ASP A 121 -4.60 9.46 5.08
C ASP A 121 -3.18 9.56 4.47
N GLY A 122 -2.20 8.90 5.08
CA GLY A 122 -0.82 8.86 4.59
C GLY A 122 -0.68 8.21 3.21
N LEU A 123 -1.25 7.02 3.02
CA LEU A 123 -1.25 6.34 1.72
C LEU A 123 -1.98 7.14 0.64
N THR A 124 -3.12 7.75 0.99
CA THR A 124 -3.89 8.61 0.09
C THR A 124 -3.07 9.85 -0.31
N ALA A 125 -2.34 10.45 0.63
CA ALA A 125 -1.45 11.56 0.34
C ALA A 125 -0.31 11.16 -0.62
N MET A 126 0.30 9.98 -0.41
CA MET A 126 1.35 9.45 -1.29
C MET A 126 0.85 9.23 -2.73
N ILE A 127 -0.30 8.58 -2.92
CA ILE A 127 -0.83 8.33 -4.26
C ILE A 127 -1.22 9.65 -4.95
N ASN A 128 -1.90 10.56 -4.24
CA ASN A 128 -2.27 11.86 -4.77
C ASN A 128 -1.07 12.74 -5.13
N ALA A 129 0.02 12.64 -4.36
CA ALA A 129 1.22 13.41 -4.62
C ALA A 129 2.03 12.88 -5.82
N THR A 130 1.80 11.64 -6.23
CA THR A 130 2.46 11.01 -7.39
C THR A 130 1.65 11.19 -8.68
N MET A 131 0.32 11.29 -8.57
CA MET A 131 -0.58 11.50 -9.72
C MET A 131 -0.76 12.98 -10.13
N ARG A 132 -0.15 13.93 -9.41
CA ARG A 132 -0.18 15.38 -9.70
C ARG A 132 1.17 15.83 -10.25
#